data_AF-A0A8D8FLQ9-F1
#
_entry.id   AF-A0A8D8FLQ9-F1
#
_cell.length_a   1.000
_cell.length_b   1.000
_cell.length_c   1.000
_cell.angle_alpha   90.00
_cell.angle_beta   90.00
_cell.angle_gamma   90.00
#
_symmetry.space_group_name_H-M   'P 1'
#
loop_
_entity.id
_entity.type
_entity.pdbx_description
1 polymer ?
#
loop_
_entity_poly.entity_id
_entity_poly.type
_entity_poly.pdbx_seq_one_letter_code
_entity_poly.pdbx_strand_id
1 'polypeptide(L)'
;MAQGNYVSKYSGEFCKLVVEGDLAKIKSKFKDFVLDYQTPDDLNTPLHLSIIAQQNRNEIMQFLIESGADCDLRNSMNLTASELAINLNFLDVTKFMLAIEFRNLSDYRCFYRLIRRGSVPLLQLFLELKSFDVHQQIHFVSSVWHELYVKNVQISKNMENFLEYQLLNYSYAYHHPTSQKPDRLKFDKEHENRIDLIVEYTRYLTTNYATDNLNDFDDKFLLAIKIIYDNLFFIKDKHEFAHLPMLELERCLAIFLAIFKKSPEYEIYKLIINKKQLLQFLTAFCDELDKIKNELLDKENRTAHKWTNDLLLHLINCIRDAAPAKSTKAINALWTKKCPLKKKLIYYIKARLKANPELNSIQSRLINNLSKAELEIIRAEMKTPQFLNLTRTISRKNFVVFKRLRSISDHLSQLYAIKKILRYLDGIARVQLPQYQVSGTLALKRTLQVLADTTSSTKYGPRIQRKLEYVVHKILPLNLDIELRDYYTPNVTLYKLCSDKLENRLMPFAEVQCSLKSVRRYFSYIFDLKILEAYKCYLGNVYQLKDRVQVKSYNQYVG
;
A
#
# COMPACT_ATOMS: atom_id res chain seq x y z
N MET A 1 -5.15 38.38 33.77
CA MET A 1 -6.45 37.79 33.33
C MET A 1 -7.49 38.88 33.08
N ALA A 2 -7.28 39.78 32.10
CA ALA A 2 -8.26 40.84 31.79
C ALA A 2 -8.25 41.27 30.31
N GLN A 3 -8.00 40.35 29.37
CA GLN A 3 -8.12 40.62 27.92
C GLN A 3 -9.22 39.80 27.22
N GLY A 4 -9.84 38.82 27.91
CA GLY A 4 -10.85 37.94 27.30
C GLY A 4 -12.28 38.50 27.22
N ASN A 5 -12.64 39.48 28.05
CA ASN A 5 -14.04 39.93 28.19
C ASN A 5 -14.41 41.18 27.35
N TYR A 6 -13.46 41.84 26.69
CA TYR A 6 -13.75 43.04 25.88
C TYR A 6 -14.17 42.73 24.44
N VAL A 7 -13.75 41.58 23.89
CA VAL A 7 -13.97 41.20 22.48
C VAL A 7 -15.44 40.85 22.20
N SER A 8 -16.18 40.39 23.20
CA SER A 8 -17.55 39.87 23.04
C SER A 8 -18.63 40.95 22.80
N LYS A 9 -18.44 42.19 23.26
CA LYS A 9 -19.49 43.22 23.17
C LYS A 9 -19.61 43.80 21.76
N TYR A 10 -18.46 44.06 21.13
CA TYR A 10 -18.40 44.67 19.81
C TYR A 10 -18.52 43.66 18.68
N SER A 11 -18.20 42.39 18.93
CA SER A 11 -18.20 41.38 17.88
C SER A 11 -19.60 41.03 17.37
N GLY A 12 -20.57 40.89 18.29
CA GLY A 12 -21.97 40.70 17.94
C GLY A 12 -22.60 41.91 17.24
N GLU A 13 -22.14 43.14 17.54
CA GLU A 13 -22.60 44.35 16.87
C GLU A 13 -22.02 44.47 15.45
N PHE A 14 -20.74 44.13 15.26
CA PHE A 14 -20.11 44.13 13.94
C PHE A 14 -20.73 43.11 12.98
N CYS A 15 -21.05 41.89 13.46
CA CYS A 15 -21.77 40.89 12.68
C CYS A 15 -23.15 41.40 12.20
N LYS A 16 -23.87 42.17 13.04
CA LYS A 16 -25.13 42.81 12.64
C LYS A 16 -24.93 43.85 11.54
N LEU A 17 -23.91 44.71 11.67
CA LEU A 17 -23.57 45.70 10.64
C LEU A 17 -23.24 45.05 9.29
N VAL A 18 -22.56 43.90 9.31
CA VAL A 18 -22.26 43.10 8.11
C VAL A 18 -23.54 42.57 7.44
N VAL A 19 -24.53 42.11 8.21
CA VAL A 19 -25.82 41.65 7.68
C VAL A 19 -26.67 42.81 7.16
N GLU A 20 -26.68 43.95 7.85
CA GLU A 20 -27.38 45.17 7.42
C GLU A 20 -26.78 45.77 6.14
N GLY A 21 -25.48 45.59 5.91
CA GLY A 21 -24.80 46.02 4.69
C GLY A 21 -24.23 47.44 4.73
N ASP A 22 -24.09 48.04 5.92
CA ASP A 22 -23.58 49.41 6.10
C ASP A 22 -22.05 49.46 5.99
N LEU A 23 -21.54 49.48 4.75
CA LEU A 23 -20.11 49.46 4.44
C LEU A 23 -19.32 50.60 5.11
N ALA A 24 -19.91 51.79 5.25
CA ALA A 24 -19.26 52.94 5.86
C ALA A 24 -18.99 52.68 7.35
N LYS A 25 -19.99 52.16 8.08
CA LYS A 25 -19.82 51.77 9.49
C LYS A 25 -18.87 50.60 9.65
N ILE A 26 -18.95 49.58 8.79
CA ILE A 26 -18.03 48.43 8.78
C ILE A 26 -16.57 48.91 8.67
N LYS A 27 -16.27 49.79 7.71
CA LYS A 27 -14.92 50.35 7.53
C LYS A 27 -14.48 51.19 8.73
N SER A 28 -15.36 51.99 9.32
CA SER A 28 -15.03 52.84 10.47
C SER A 28 -14.68 52.05 11.73
N LYS A 29 -15.41 50.94 12.00
CA LYS A 29 -15.24 50.09 13.18
C LYS A 29 -14.26 48.93 12.97
N PHE A 30 -13.68 48.80 11.77
CA PHE A 30 -12.84 47.67 11.40
C PHE A 30 -11.60 47.50 12.29
N LYS A 31 -10.94 48.60 12.66
CA LYS A 31 -9.72 48.59 13.47
C LYS A 31 -9.91 48.01 14.88
N ASP A 32 -11.14 48.06 15.39
CA ASP A 32 -11.49 47.64 16.75
C ASP A 32 -12.02 46.19 16.81
N PHE A 33 -12.04 45.48 15.67
CA PHE A 33 -12.72 44.20 15.52
C PHE A 33 -11.79 43.05 15.10
N VAL A 34 -12.15 41.83 15.53
CA VAL A 34 -11.43 40.58 15.20
C VAL A 34 -12.05 39.94 13.96
N LEU A 35 -11.36 40.08 12.82
CA LEU A 35 -11.84 39.69 11.49
C LEU A 35 -12.44 38.27 11.39
N ASP A 36 -11.81 37.31 12.06
CA ASP A 36 -12.17 35.88 12.01
C ASP A 36 -13.01 35.42 13.22
N TYR A 37 -13.69 36.34 13.90
CA TYR A 37 -14.59 36.02 15.00
C TYR A 37 -15.70 35.05 14.56
N GLN A 38 -15.94 33.99 15.30
CA GLN A 38 -17.03 33.05 15.07
C GLN A 38 -18.17 33.32 16.06
N THR A 39 -19.40 33.48 15.53
CA THR A 39 -20.59 33.64 16.39
C THR A 39 -20.78 32.42 17.30
N PRO A 40 -21.25 32.60 18.55
CA PRO A 40 -21.36 31.49 19.50
C PRO A 40 -22.40 30.44 19.08
N ASP A 41 -23.46 30.85 18.36
CA ASP A 41 -24.56 29.96 18.00
C ASP A 41 -24.23 29.09 16.77
N ASP A 42 -23.79 29.71 15.68
CA ASP A 42 -23.61 29.04 14.38
C ASP A 42 -22.15 28.96 13.92
N LEU A 43 -21.20 29.49 14.69
CA LEU A 43 -19.79 29.60 14.32
C LEU A 43 -19.55 30.33 12.98
N ASN A 44 -20.50 31.18 12.57
CA ASN A 44 -20.38 31.98 11.35
C ASN A 44 -19.39 33.11 11.57
N THR A 45 -18.47 33.31 10.61
CA THR A 45 -17.59 34.49 10.58
C THR A 45 -18.28 35.67 9.89
N PRO A 46 -17.79 36.92 10.04
CA PRO A 46 -18.23 38.05 9.22
C PRO A 46 -18.22 37.73 7.72
N LEU A 47 -17.26 36.94 7.24
CA LEU A 47 -17.21 36.50 5.86
C LEU A 47 -18.40 35.58 5.51
N HIS A 48 -18.80 34.66 6.39
CA HIS A 48 -20.02 33.85 6.21
C HIS A 48 -21.28 34.74 6.18
N LEU A 49 -21.39 35.70 7.10
CA LEU A 49 -22.54 36.60 7.19
C LEU A 49 -22.65 37.57 6.02
N SER A 50 -21.53 37.95 5.42
CA SER A 50 -21.52 38.81 4.22
C SER A 50 -22.26 38.20 3.03
N ILE A 51 -22.46 36.87 3.00
CA ILE A 51 -23.23 36.17 1.98
C ILE A 51 -24.73 36.49 2.08
N ILE A 52 -25.22 36.86 3.25
CA ILE A 52 -26.64 37.21 3.45
C ILE A 52 -26.84 38.70 3.69
N ALA A 53 -25.82 39.53 3.41
CA ALA A 53 -25.90 40.97 3.55
C ALA A 53 -27.01 41.56 2.67
N GLN A 54 -27.82 42.44 3.24
CA GLN A 54 -28.96 43.07 2.57
C GLN A 54 -28.53 44.12 1.55
N GLN A 55 -27.39 44.78 1.79
CA GLN A 55 -26.83 45.85 0.95
C GLN A 55 -25.31 45.69 0.82
N ASN A 56 -24.71 46.27 -0.24
CA ASN A 56 -23.26 46.31 -0.48
C ASN A 56 -22.55 44.96 -0.35
N ARG A 57 -23.24 43.87 -0.68
CA ARG A 57 -22.80 42.48 -0.47
C ARG A 57 -21.43 42.22 -1.09
N ASN A 58 -21.23 42.68 -2.33
CA ASN A 58 -19.99 42.47 -3.08
C ASN A 58 -18.83 43.28 -2.50
N GLU A 59 -19.07 44.54 -2.17
CA GLU A 59 -18.08 45.47 -1.62
C GLU A 59 -17.63 45.03 -0.22
N ILE A 60 -18.54 44.49 0.59
CA ILE A 60 -18.24 43.94 1.92
C ILE A 60 -17.39 42.68 1.79
N MET A 61 -17.78 41.73 0.93
CA MET A 61 -16.97 40.52 0.68
C MET A 61 -15.56 40.87 0.22
N GLN A 62 -15.44 41.79 -0.75
CA GLN A 62 -14.16 42.25 -1.24
C GLN A 62 -13.31 42.87 -0.13
N PHE A 63 -13.91 43.77 0.66
CA PHE A 63 -13.21 44.43 1.76
C PHE A 63 -12.72 43.44 2.81
N LEU A 64 -13.54 42.46 3.22
CA LEU A 64 -13.17 41.47 4.23
C LEU A 64 -12.03 40.56 3.74
N ILE A 65 -12.10 40.06 2.50
CA ILE A 65 -11.05 39.19 1.93
C ILE A 65 -9.75 39.96 1.73
N GLU A 66 -9.80 41.18 1.18
CA GLU A 66 -8.62 42.03 0.98
C GLU A 66 -8.00 42.47 2.32
N SER A 67 -8.80 42.53 3.38
CA SER A 67 -8.32 42.78 4.76
C SER A 67 -7.75 41.55 5.46
N GLY A 68 -7.72 40.38 4.79
CA GLY A 68 -7.05 39.18 5.26
C GLY A 68 -7.92 38.14 5.96
N ALA A 69 -9.24 38.12 5.69
CA ALA A 69 -10.14 37.15 6.32
C ALA A 69 -9.77 35.71 5.95
N ASP A 70 -9.80 34.80 6.92
CA ASP A 70 -9.51 33.39 6.67
C ASP A 70 -10.70 32.73 5.93
N CYS A 71 -10.50 32.52 4.63
CA CYS A 71 -11.47 31.91 3.74
C CYS A 71 -11.64 30.40 3.95
N ASP A 72 -10.75 29.76 4.73
CA ASP A 72 -10.78 28.31 5.00
C ASP A 72 -11.47 27.97 6.34
N LEU A 73 -11.90 28.98 7.13
CA LEU A 73 -12.68 28.77 8.34
C LEU A 73 -14.05 28.16 8.03
N ARG A 74 -14.49 27.23 8.88
CA ARG A 74 -15.75 26.51 8.73
C ARG A 74 -16.73 26.84 9.85
N ASN A 75 -18.00 26.99 9.50
CA ASN A 75 -19.09 27.22 10.45
C ASN A 75 -19.59 25.91 11.11
N SER A 76 -20.69 25.97 11.87
CA SER A 76 -21.30 24.81 12.56
C SER A 76 -21.77 23.72 11.60
N MET A 77 -22.11 24.07 10.36
CA MET A 77 -22.44 23.12 9.28
C MET A 77 -21.19 22.54 8.59
N ASN A 78 -20.00 22.86 9.09
CA ASN A 78 -18.72 22.49 8.51
C ASN A 78 -18.53 23.03 7.09
N LEU A 79 -19.07 24.21 6.77
CA LEU A 79 -18.96 24.87 5.47
C LEU A 79 -18.07 26.10 5.58
N THR A 80 -17.22 26.36 4.58
CA THR A 80 -16.60 27.68 4.39
C THR A 80 -17.62 28.68 3.85
N ALA A 81 -17.30 29.97 3.87
CA ALA A 81 -18.14 31.00 3.27
C ALA A 81 -18.51 30.64 1.81
N SER A 82 -17.53 30.22 0.99
CA SER A 82 -17.80 29.88 -0.42
C SER A 82 -18.71 28.67 -0.59
N GLU A 83 -18.60 27.69 0.30
CA GLU A 83 -19.47 26.52 0.33
C GLU A 83 -20.89 26.87 0.82
N LEU A 84 -21.01 27.80 1.78
CA LEU A 84 -22.30 28.31 2.25
C LEU A 84 -23.06 29.03 1.14
N ALA A 85 -22.37 29.86 0.34
CA ALA A 85 -22.97 30.55 -0.81
C ALA A 85 -23.52 29.56 -1.86
N ILE A 86 -22.80 28.47 -2.15
CA ILE A 86 -23.29 27.39 -3.02
C ILE A 86 -24.50 26.69 -2.40
N ASN A 87 -24.45 26.35 -1.11
CA ASN A 87 -25.53 25.62 -0.44
C ASN A 87 -26.84 26.44 -0.43
N LEU A 88 -26.75 27.76 -0.35
CA LEU A 88 -27.86 28.69 -0.48
C LEU A 88 -28.28 28.97 -1.94
N ASN A 89 -27.65 28.30 -2.92
CA ASN A 89 -27.85 28.47 -4.35
C ASN A 89 -27.57 29.89 -4.88
N PHE A 90 -26.66 30.62 -4.22
CA PHE A 90 -26.20 31.95 -4.64
C PHE A 90 -24.99 31.85 -5.58
N LEU A 91 -25.23 31.37 -6.80
CA LEU A 91 -24.17 31.09 -7.78
C LEU A 91 -23.35 32.33 -8.16
N ASP A 92 -23.99 33.46 -8.45
CA ASP A 92 -23.27 34.69 -8.87
C ASP A 92 -22.34 35.22 -7.77
N VAL A 93 -22.79 35.11 -6.52
CA VAL A 93 -21.98 35.49 -5.36
C VAL A 93 -20.84 34.51 -5.14
N THR A 94 -21.09 33.21 -5.35
CA THR A 94 -20.03 32.21 -5.30
C THR A 94 -18.96 32.50 -6.35
N LYS A 95 -19.36 32.80 -7.59
CA LYS A 95 -18.43 33.15 -8.68
C LYS A 95 -17.60 34.39 -8.34
N PHE A 96 -18.27 35.44 -7.84
CA PHE A 96 -17.61 36.67 -7.43
C PHE A 96 -16.62 36.42 -6.27
N MET A 97 -17.01 35.61 -5.29
CA MET A 97 -16.15 35.32 -4.14
C MET A 97 -14.93 34.48 -4.54
N LEU A 98 -15.08 33.47 -5.40
CA LEU A 98 -13.94 32.73 -5.95
C LEU A 98 -12.99 33.65 -6.72
N ALA A 99 -13.53 34.59 -7.50
CA ALA A 99 -12.72 35.55 -8.25
C ALA A 99 -11.88 36.46 -7.32
N ILE A 100 -12.40 36.84 -6.15
CA ILE A 100 -11.65 37.64 -5.17
C ILE A 100 -10.66 36.76 -4.38
N GLU A 101 -11.11 35.62 -3.85
CA GLU A 101 -10.28 34.70 -3.05
C GLU A 101 -9.02 34.26 -3.81
N PHE A 102 -9.13 34.11 -5.14
CA PHE A 102 -8.07 33.56 -5.98
C PHE A 102 -7.33 34.61 -6.82
N ARG A 103 -7.70 35.89 -6.74
CA ARG A 103 -7.13 36.99 -7.57
C ARG A 103 -5.60 37.02 -7.55
N ASN A 104 -4.99 36.74 -6.39
CA ASN A 104 -3.55 36.81 -6.16
C ASN A 104 -2.88 35.44 -5.96
N LEU A 105 -3.53 34.35 -6.36
CA LEU A 105 -2.99 33.00 -6.22
C LEU A 105 -2.61 32.43 -7.60
N SER A 106 -1.53 31.67 -7.62
CA SER A 106 -1.23 30.81 -8.78
C SER A 106 -2.31 29.74 -8.94
N ASP A 107 -2.60 29.32 -10.16
CA ASP A 107 -3.60 28.27 -10.45
C ASP A 107 -3.38 27.00 -9.63
N TYR A 108 -2.14 26.54 -9.50
CA TYR A 108 -1.79 25.41 -8.65
C TYR A 108 -2.29 25.55 -7.21
N ARG A 109 -2.18 26.75 -6.61
CA ARG A 109 -2.65 27.03 -5.25
C ARG A 109 -4.16 27.11 -5.16
N CYS A 110 -4.84 27.55 -6.23
CA CYS A 110 -6.30 27.50 -6.33
C CYS A 110 -6.78 26.04 -6.32
N PHE A 111 -6.20 25.18 -7.17
CA PHE A 111 -6.47 23.74 -7.18
C PHE A 111 -6.19 23.10 -5.82
N TYR A 112 -5.06 23.44 -5.18
CA TYR A 112 -4.71 22.96 -3.85
C TYR A 112 -5.79 23.27 -2.81
N ARG A 113 -6.22 24.54 -2.73
CA ARG A 113 -7.26 24.97 -1.78
C ARG A 113 -8.59 24.28 -2.06
N LEU A 114 -9.05 24.26 -3.31
CA LEU A 114 -10.35 23.67 -3.70
C LEU A 114 -10.40 22.16 -3.45
N ILE A 115 -9.37 21.43 -3.83
CA ILE A 115 -9.28 19.98 -3.60
C ILE A 115 -9.22 19.68 -2.11
N ARG A 116 -8.42 20.44 -1.34
CA ARG A 116 -8.32 20.28 0.12
C ARG A 116 -9.64 20.59 0.83
N ARG A 117 -10.41 21.58 0.37
CA ARG A 117 -11.75 21.87 0.89
C ARG A 117 -12.72 20.71 0.65
N GLY A 118 -12.50 19.94 -0.41
CA GLY A 118 -13.29 18.73 -0.72
C GLY A 118 -14.65 19.01 -1.37
N SER A 119 -14.90 20.25 -1.79
CA SER A 119 -16.12 20.68 -2.48
C SER A 119 -15.96 20.55 -4.00
N VAL A 120 -16.53 19.49 -4.57
CA VAL A 120 -16.57 19.26 -6.02
C VAL A 120 -17.29 20.39 -6.76
N PRO A 121 -18.43 20.93 -6.28
CA PRO A 121 -19.11 22.03 -6.95
C PRO A 121 -18.26 23.30 -7.08
N LEU A 122 -17.48 23.67 -6.04
CA LEU A 122 -16.59 24.83 -6.12
C LEU A 122 -15.49 24.62 -7.16
N LEU A 123 -14.93 23.41 -7.24
CA LEU A 123 -13.91 23.08 -8.22
C LEU A 123 -14.47 23.13 -9.64
N GLN A 124 -15.67 22.60 -9.88
CA GLN A 124 -16.34 22.70 -11.18
C GLN A 124 -16.61 24.15 -11.58
N LEU A 125 -17.12 24.96 -10.65
CA LEU A 125 -17.37 26.38 -10.90
C LEU A 125 -16.07 27.14 -11.22
N PHE A 126 -14.97 26.82 -10.54
CA PHE A 126 -13.66 27.40 -10.84
C PHE A 126 -13.17 27.03 -12.25
N LEU A 127 -13.39 25.78 -12.69
CA LEU A 127 -13.06 25.33 -14.05
C LEU A 127 -13.95 25.98 -15.12
N GLU A 128 -15.17 26.40 -14.78
CA GLU A 128 -16.04 27.18 -15.68
C GLU A 128 -15.59 28.64 -15.78
N LEU A 129 -15.11 29.23 -14.68
CA LEU A 129 -14.67 30.63 -14.62
C LEU A 129 -13.35 30.87 -15.35
N LYS A 130 -12.48 29.85 -15.43
CA LYS A 130 -11.18 29.95 -16.07
C LYS A 130 -10.98 28.79 -17.03
N SER A 131 -10.67 29.09 -18.28
CA SER A 131 -10.32 28.05 -19.26
C SER A 131 -8.94 27.47 -18.97
N PHE A 132 -8.86 26.16 -18.94
CA PHE A 132 -7.61 25.41 -18.82
C PHE A 132 -7.47 24.47 -20.00
N ASP A 133 -6.24 24.29 -20.48
CA ASP A 133 -5.93 23.16 -21.34
C ASP A 133 -6.10 21.85 -20.57
N VAL A 134 -6.57 20.80 -21.25
CA VAL A 134 -6.86 19.50 -20.62
C VAL A 134 -5.60 18.92 -19.97
N HIS A 135 -4.43 19.04 -20.61
CA HIS A 135 -3.18 18.53 -20.04
C HIS A 135 -2.76 19.34 -18.81
N GLN A 136 -2.92 20.66 -18.87
CA GLN A 136 -2.60 21.56 -17.77
C GLN A 136 -3.49 21.31 -16.54
N GLN A 137 -4.80 21.17 -16.75
CA GLN A 137 -5.77 20.85 -15.69
C GLN A 137 -5.41 19.52 -15.01
N ILE A 138 -5.16 18.48 -15.80
CA ILE A 138 -4.85 17.14 -15.29
C ILE A 138 -3.50 17.13 -14.56
N HIS A 139 -2.51 17.88 -15.06
CA HIS A 139 -1.25 18.06 -14.35
C HIS A 139 -1.48 18.68 -12.97
N PHE A 140 -2.24 19.77 -12.85
CA PHE A 140 -2.54 20.37 -11.56
C PHE A 140 -3.30 19.42 -10.63
N VAL A 141 -4.33 18.74 -11.13
CA VAL A 141 -5.10 17.73 -10.36
C VAL A 141 -4.18 16.63 -9.82
N SER A 142 -3.35 16.05 -10.69
CA SER A 142 -2.45 14.96 -10.32
C SER A 142 -1.41 15.41 -9.30
N SER A 143 -0.75 16.55 -9.52
CA SER A 143 0.28 17.08 -8.63
C SER A 143 -0.28 17.45 -7.25
N VAL A 144 -1.44 18.12 -7.20
CA VAL A 144 -2.09 18.49 -5.94
C VAL A 144 -2.55 17.25 -5.17
N TRP A 145 -3.15 16.28 -5.87
CA TRP A 145 -3.58 15.05 -5.21
C TRP A 145 -2.38 14.28 -4.65
N HIS A 146 -1.29 14.15 -5.41
CA HIS A 146 -0.06 13.53 -4.91
C HIS A 146 0.48 14.26 -3.68
N GLU A 147 0.51 15.59 -3.68
CA GLU A 147 0.97 16.38 -2.55
C GLU A 147 0.12 16.15 -1.30
N LEU A 148 -1.21 16.25 -1.41
CA LEU A 148 -2.14 16.02 -0.29
C LEU A 148 -2.06 14.58 0.23
N TYR A 149 -1.93 13.62 -0.68
CA TYR A 149 -1.77 12.21 -0.35
C TYR A 149 -0.43 11.88 0.32
N VAL A 150 0.63 12.63 0.00
CA VAL A 150 1.93 12.55 0.71
C VAL A 150 1.84 13.20 2.09
N LYS A 151 1.21 14.37 2.19
CA LYS A 151 1.00 15.10 3.45
C LYS A 151 -0.04 14.47 4.38
N ASN A 152 -0.64 13.36 3.98
CA ASN A 152 -1.68 12.64 4.73
C ASN A 152 -2.89 13.52 5.08
N VAL A 153 -3.24 14.46 4.20
CA VAL A 153 -4.43 15.30 4.34
C VAL A 153 -5.65 14.50 3.90
N GLN A 154 -6.65 14.38 4.75
CA GLN A 154 -7.90 13.69 4.41
C GLN A 154 -8.69 14.51 3.39
N ILE A 155 -9.06 13.87 2.28
CA ILE A 155 -9.91 14.44 1.24
C ILE A 155 -11.28 13.76 1.33
N SER A 156 -12.36 14.48 1.04
CA SER A 156 -13.72 13.90 1.03
C SER A 156 -13.82 12.79 -0.01
N LYS A 157 -14.59 11.73 0.28
CA LYS A 157 -14.72 10.59 -0.65
C LYS A 157 -15.31 11.00 -2.01
N ASN A 158 -16.19 12.00 -2.01
CA ASN A 158 -16.78 12.56 -3.22
C ASN A 158 -15.73 13.24 -4.11
N MET A 159 -14.83 14.02 -3.49
CA MET A 159 -13.72 14.65 -4.21
C MET A 159 -12.72 13.60 -4.73
N GLU A 160 -12.36 12.60 -3.92
CA GLU A 160 -11.51 11.48 -4.39
C GLU A 160 -12.09 10.84 -5.65
N ASN A 161 -13.37 10.43 -5.63
CA ASN A 161 -14.01 9.80 -6.77
C ASN A 161 -14.05 10.73 -8.00
N PHE A 162 -14.29 12.03 -7.79
CA PHE A 162 -14.29 13.01 -8.88
C PHE A 162 -12.91 13.16 -9.53
N LEU A 163 -11.85 13.28 -8.74
CA LEU A 163 -10.49 13.39 -9.26
C LEU A 163 -10.06 12.09 -9.94
N GLU A 164 -10.43 10.93 -9.39
CA GLU A 164 -10.15 9.60 -9.98
C GLU A 164 -10.79 9.51 -11.36
N TYR A 165 -12.06 9.92 -11.47
CA TYR A 165 -12.78 9.97 -12.73
C TYR A 165 -12.11 10.89 -13.76
N GLN A 166 -11.67 12.08 -13.36
CA GLN A 166 -10.94 13.01 -14.25
C GLN A 166 -9.64 12.40 -14.78
N LEU A 167 -8.83 11.80 -13.89
CA LEU A 167 -7.58 11.14 -14.26
C LEU A 167 -7.81 9.92 -15.16
N LEU A 168 -8.83 9.11 -14.87
CA LEU A 168 -9.20 7.94 -15.68
C LEU A 168 -9.68 8.37 -17.07
N ASN A 169 -10.60 9.32 -17.16
CA ASN A 169 -11.08 9.82 -18.45
C ASN A 169 -9.92 10.34 -19.31
N TYR A 170 -8.99 11.06 -18.70
CA TYR A 170 -7.79 11.52 -19.39
C TYR A 170 -6.92 10.35 -19.86
N SER A 171 -6.68 9.34 -19.01
CA SER A 171 -5.89 8.18 -19.41
C SER A 171 -6.57 7.38 -20.51
N TYR A 172 -7.90 7.26 -20.51
CA TYR A 172 -8.61 6.60 -21.61
C TYR A 172 -8.52 7.43 -22.89
N ALA A 173 -8.79 8.73 -22.84
CA ALA A 173 -8.82 9.57 -24.04
C ALA A 173 -7.43 9.79 -24.68
N TYR A 174 -6.36 9.85 -23.86
CA TYR A 174 -5.02 10.25 -24.32
C TYR A 174 -3.92 9.22 -24.02
N HIS A 175 -4.18 8.18 -23.24
CA HIS A 175 -3.26 7.04 -23.03
C HIS A 175 -3.90 5.74 -23.54
N HIS A 176 -4.30 5.74 -24.81
CA HIS A 176 -4.36 4.48 -25.53
C HIS A 176 -2.93 4.08 -25.91
N PRO A 177 -2.37 2.98 -25.36
CA PRO A 177 -1.20 2.40 -25.98
C PRO A 177 -1.61 2.07 -27.41
N THR A 178 -0.93 2.66 -28.40
CA THR A 178 -1.01 2.18 -29.77
C THR A 178 -0.89 0.65 -29.74
N SER A 179 -1.68 -0.08 -30.52
CA SER A 179 -1.66 -1.56 -30.62
C SER A 179 -0.30 -2.15 -31.03
N GLN A 180 0.75 -1.33 -31.11
CA GLN A 180 2.13 -1.71 -31.16
C GLN A 180 2.55 -2.32 -29.83
N LYS A 181 3.13 -3.53 -29.90
CA LYS A 181 3.83 -4.13 -28.75
C LYS A 181 4.74 -3.05 -28.13
N PRO A 182 4.69 -2.87 -26.80
CA PRO A 182 5.49 -1.84 -26.14
C PRO A 182 6.95 -1.98 -26.60
N ASP A 183 7.51 -0.87 -27.07
CA ASP A 183 8.87 -0.82 -27.55
C ASP A 183 9.79 -1.28 -26.41
N ARG A 184 10.38 -2.46 -26.59
CA ARG A 184 11.09 -3.20 -25.54
C ARG A 184 12.19 -2.34 -24.91
N LEU A 185 12.83 -1.48 -25.72
CA LEU A 185 13.87 -0.56 -25.29
C LEU A 185 13.36 0.55 -24.35
N LYS A 186 12.14 1.06 -24.57
CA LYS A 186 11.54 2.07 -23.67
C LYS A 186 11.16 1.45 -22.33
N PHE A 187 10.61 0.25 -22.36
CA PHE A 187 10.19 -0.49 -21.16
C PHE A 187 11.39 -0.90 -20.29
N ASP A 188 12.49 -1.34 -20.92
CA ASP A 188 13.74 -1.65 -20.22
C ASP A 188 14.32 -0.40 -19.53
N LYS A 189 14.30 0.78 -20.18
CA LYS A 189 14.71 2.06 -19.57
C LYS A 189 13.85 2.49 -18.39
N GLU A 190 12.53 2.28 -18.46
CA GLU A 190 11.65 2.62 -17.35
C GLU A 190 11.97 1.76 -16.11
N HIS A 191 12.24 0.47 -16.31
CA HIS A 191 12.66 -0.42 -15.23
C HIS A 191 14.01 -0.02 -14.64
N GLU A 192 14.97 0.35 -15.47
CA GLU A 192 16.26 0.89 -15.02
C GLU A 192 16.07 2.13 -14.14
N ASN A 193 15.26 3.10 -14.59
CA ASN A 193 14.94 4.31 -13.83
C ASN A 193 14.28 3.98 -12.48
N ARG A 194 13.38 3.00 -12.43
CA ARG A 194 12.71 2.58 -11.19
C ARG A 194 13.70 1.96 -10.20
N ILE A 195 14.66 1.16 -10.69
CA ILE A 195 15.73 0.61 -9.87
C ILE A 195 16.62 1.74 -9.33
N ASP A 196 16.96 2.72 -10.17
CA ASP A 196 17.76 3.88 -9.74
C ASP A 196 17.08 4.66 -8.61
N LEU A 197 15.77 4.91 -8.74
CA LEU A 197 15.01 5.57 -7.68
C LEU A 197 15.03 4.75 -6.37
N ILE A 198 14.84 3.44 -6.43
CA ILE A 198 14.89 2.58 -5.23
C ILE A 198 16.25 2.69 -4.54
N VAL A 199 17.33 2.65 -5.32
CA VAL A 199 18.71 2.70 -4.82
C VAL A 199 19.04 4.09 -4.26
N GLU A 200 18.68 5.15 -4.98
CA GLU A 200 18.90 6.55 -4.58
C GLU A 200 18.20 6.86 -3.26
N TYR A 201 16.90 6.57 -3.15
CA TYR A 201 16.14 6.84 -1.94
C TYR A 201 16.57 5.94 -0.78
N THR A 202 17.01 4.70 -1.03
CA THR A 202 17.60 3.85 0.02
C THR A 202 18.93 4.43 0.52
N ARG A 203 19.76 4.97 -0.38
CA ARG A 203 21.02 5.62 -0.01
C ARG A 203 20.77 6.91 0.79
N TYR A 204 19.80 7.72 0.38
CA TYR A 204 19.35 8.89 1.14
C TYR A 204 18.92 8.49 2.57
N LEU A 205 18.08 7.47 2.69
CA LEU A 205 17.58 7.00 3.99
C LEU A 205 18.71 6.47 4.90
N THR A 206 19.63 5.68 4.35
CA THR A 206 20.75 5.12 5.11
C THR A 206 21.80 6.17 5.47
N THR A 207 21.93 7.24 4.70
CA THR A 207 22.86 8.34 5.02
C THR A 207 22.30 9.25 6.11
N ASN A 208 21.01 9.60 6.02
CA ASN A 208 20.42 10.63 6.87
C ASN A 208 19.71 10.08 8.11
N TYR A 209 19.29 8.81 8.11
CA TYR A 209 18.44 8.23 9.16
C TYR A 209 18.98 6.92 9.77
N ALA A 210 20.25 6.57 9.54
CA ALA A 210 20.88 5.39 10.15
C ALA A 210 21.21 5.55 11.65
N THR A 211 20.67 6.57 12.32
CA THR A 211 20.86 6.79 13.75
C THR A 211 20.17 5.70 14.59
N ASP A 212 20.67 5.49 15.81
CA ASP A 212 20.05 4.59 16.79
C ASP A 212 18.75 5.14 17.38
N ASN A 213 18.39 6.40 17.10
CA ASN A 213 17.09 6.93 17.48
C ASN A 213 16.01 6.35 16.55
N LEU A 214 15.05 5.61 17.08
CA LEU A 214 13.97 5.04 16.29
C LEU A 214 12.85 6.02 15.96
N ASN A 215 12.83 7.23 16.54
CA ASN A 215 11.74 8.20 16.40
C ASN A 215 12.08 9.41 15.52
N ASP A 216 13.24 9.41 14.87
CA ASP A 216 13.75 10.49 14.02
C ASP A 216 13.18 10.45 12.58
N PHE A 217 11.97 9.94 12.40
CA PHE A 217 11.29 9.97 11.11
C PHE A 217 10.50 11.28 10.94
N ASP A 218 10.76 12.00 9.86
CA ASP A 218 10.02 13.18 9.43
C ASP A 218 9.20 12.86 8.16
N ASP A 219 8.49 13.85 7.63
CA ASP A 219 7.71 13.69 6.40
C ASP A 219 8.58 13.24 5.21
N LYS A 220 9.85 13.65 5.18
CA LYS A 220 10.82 13.26 4.16
C LYS A 220 11.17 11.78 4.25
N PHE A 221 11.35 11.24 5.47
CA PHE A 221 11.55 9.81 5.69
C PHE A 221 10.38 8.99 5.15
N LEU A 222 9.15 9.37 5.52
CA LEU A 222 7.93 8.64 5.09
C LEU A 222 7.72 8.74 3.58
N LEU A 223 8.01 9.89 2.97
CA LEU A 223 7.97 10.07 1.52
C LEU A 223 8.99 9.16 0.81
N ALA A 224 10.23 9.10 1.28
CA ALA A 224 11.26 8.25 0.69
C ALA A 224 10.89 6.76 0.76
N ILE A 225 10.38 6.28 1.91
CA ILE A 225 9.90 4.89 2.05
C ILE A 225 8.75 4.59 1.08
N LYS A 226 7.84 5.55 0.88
CA LYS A 226 6.72 5.42 -0.05
C LYS A 226 7.18 5.36 -1.50
N ILE A 227 8.11 6.22 -1.91
CA ILE A 227 8.69 6.19 -3.26
C ILE A 227 9.36 4.84 -3.53
N ILE A 228 10.09 4.29 -2.56
CA ILE A 228 10.68 2.95 -2.68
C ILE A 228 9.59 1.89 -2.84
N TYR A 229 8.55 1.93 -2.00
CA TYR A 229 7.42 1.01 -2.06
C TYR A 229 6.71 1.03 -3.43
N ASP A 230 6.38 2.21 -3.93
CA ASP A 230 5.68 2.40 -5.20
C ASP A 230 6.53 1.88 -6.38
N ASN A 231 7.84 2.15 -6.40
CA ASN A 231 8.72 1.65 -7.46
C ASN A 231 8.94 0.13 -7.38
N LEU A 232 9.03 -0.43 -6.17
CA LEU A 232 9.19 -1.86 -5.95
C LEU A 232 7.96 -2.64 -6.46
N PHE A 233 6.76 -2.08 -6.31
CA PHE A 233 5.52 -2.67 -6.82
C PHE A 233 5.57 -2.98 -8.33
N PHE A 234 6.21 -2.13 -9.15
CA PHE A 234 6.25 -2.31 -10.60
C PHE A 234 7.29 -3.33 -11.09
N ILE A 235 8.29 -3.66 -10.26
CA ILE A 235 9.38 -4.57 -10.65
C ILE A 235 9.25 -5.98 -10.05
N LYS A 236 8.35 -6.19 -9.08
CA LYS A 236 8.27 -7.42 -8.27
C LYS A 236 7.99 -8.73 -9.05
N ASP A 237 7.24 -8.67 -10.14
CA ASP A 237 6.79 -9.88 -10.87
C ASP A 237 7.77 -10.33 -11.97
N LYS A 238 8.94 -9.68 -12.06
CA LYS A 238 9.94 -9.99 -13.09
C LYS A 238 10.76 -11.23 -12.73
N HIS A 239 10.96 -12.11 -13.72
CA HIS A 239 11.71 -13.35 -13.52
C HIS A 239 13.19 -13.07 -13.17
N GLU A 240 13.76 -11.95 -13.63
CA GLU A 240 15.11 -11.52 -13.31
C GLU A 240 15.33 -11.38 -11.79
N PHE A 241 14.30 -10.93 -11.08
CA PHE A 241 14.37 -10.66 -9.63
C PHE A 241 13.75 -11.75 -8.76
N ALA A 242 13.32 -12.88 -9.34
CA ALA A 242 12.61 -13.95 -8.63
C ALA A 242 13.36 -14.55 -7.42
N HIS A 243 14.67 -14.34 -7.33
CA HIS A 243 15.50 -14.80 -6.22
C HIS A 243 15.55 -13.83 -5.04
N LEU A 244 15.11 -12.58 -5.22
CA LEU A 244 15.01 -11.56 -4.20
C LEU A 244 13.68 -11.66 -3.44
N PRO A 245 13.65 -11.32 -2.14
CA PRO A 245 12.43 -11.31 -1.33
C PRO A 245 11.58 -10.05 -1.58
N MET A 246 11.16 -9.84 -2.84
CA MET A 246 10.41 -8.67 -3.32
C MET A 246 9.12 -8.46 -2.52
N LEU A 247 8.27 -9.50 -2.49
CA LEU A 247 6.96 -9.46 -1.83
C LEU A 247 7.09 -9.26 -0.32
N GLU A 248 8.10 -9.85 0.31
CA GLU A 248 8.33 -9.73 1.74
C GLU A 248 8.80 -8.32 2.13
N LEU A 249 9.65 -7.70 1.31
CA LEU A 249 10.07 -6.31 1.50
C LEU A 249 8.89 -5.35 1.28
N GLU A 250 8.13 -5.53 0.19
CA GLU A 250 6.91 -4.76 -0.10
C GLU A 250 5.95 -4.75 1.10
N ARG A 251 5.68 -5.92 1.69
CA ARG A 251 4.80 -6.07 2.85
C ARG A 251 5.34 -5.35 4.08
N CYS A 252 6.64 -5.45 4.34
CA CYS A 252 7.27 -4.75 5.46
C CYS A 252 7.14 -3.24 5.31
N LEU A 253 7.39 -2.69 4.11
CA LEU A 253 7.23 -1.27 3.82
C LEU A 253 5.77 -0.82 3.95
N ALA A 254 4.82 -1.60 3.40
CA ALA A 254 3.39 -1.29 3.48
C ALA A 254 2.88 -1.24 4.93
N ILE A 255 3.25 -2.22 5.76
CA ILE A 255 2.84 -2.27 7.16
C ILE A 255 3.52 -1.15 7.95
N PHE A 256 4.79 -0.88 7.70
CA PHE A 256 5.49 0.23 8.33
C PHE A 256 4.83 1.58 8.02
N LEU A 257 4.48 1.86 6.77
CA LEU A 257 3.72 3.06 6.39
C LEU A 257 2.32 3.09 7.04
N ALA A 258 1.67 1.94 7.18
CA ALA A 258 0.35 1.84 7.79
C ALA A 258 0.35 2.15 9.29
N ILE A 259 1.45 1.90 10.01
CA ILE A 259 1.61 2.30 11.42
C ILE A 259 1.34 3.80 11.61
N PHE A 260 1.82 4.63 10.69
CA PHE A 260 1.67 6.09 10.75
C PHE A 260 0.34 6.58 10.18
N LYS A 261 -0.20 5.91 9.14
CA LYS A 261 -1.44 6.34 8.47
C LYS A 261 -2.73 5.88 9.16
N LYS A 262 -2.70 4.73 9.85
CA LYS A 262 -3.90 4.01 10.31
C LYS A 262 -3.84 3.66 11.82
N SER A 263 -3.15 4.48 12.62
CA SER A 263 -3.21 4.37 14.09
C SER A 263 -4.65 4.58 14.58
N PRO A 264 -5.17 3.81 15.58
CA PRO A 264 -4.48 2.86 16.46
C PRO A 264 -4.46 1.40 15.97
N GLU A 265 -5.12 1.05 14.86
CA GLU A 265 -5.25 -0.35 14.42
C GLU A 265 -3.89 -1.04 14.14
N TYR A 266 -2.82 -0.28 13.89
CA TYR A 266 -1.51 -0.80 13.50
C TYR A 266 -0.41 -0.68 14.57
N GLU A 267 -0.70 -0.17 15.77
CA GLU A 267 0.34 0.07 16.79
C GLU A 267 1.05 -1.22 17.24
N ILE A 268 0.33 -2.33 17.33
CA ILE A 268 0.87 -3.65 17.70
C ILE A 268 2.04 -4.06 16.79
N TYR A 269 2.05 -3.63 15.52
CA TYR A 269 3.14 -3.97 14.59
C TYR A 269 4.47 -3.31 14.96
N LYS A 270 4.46 -2.23 15.75
CA LYS A 270 5.69 -1.60 16.29
C LYS A 270 6.51 -2.57 17.17
N LEU A 271 5.88 -3.57 17.78
CA LEU A 271 6.56 -4.62 18.55
C LEU A 271 7.42 -5.54 17.65
N ILE A 272 7.09 -5.62 16.37
CA ILE A 272 7.70 -6.57 15.42
C ILE A 272 8.70 -5.87 14.51
N ILE A 273 8.29 -4.76 13.89
CA ILE A 273 9.09 -4.03 12.89
C ILE A 273 9.47 -2.64 13.38
N ASN A 274 10.72 -2.23 13.15
CA ASN A 274 11.23 -0.89 13.45
C ASN A 274 12.08 -0.32 12.32
N LYS A 275 12.37 0.98 12.40
CA LYS A 275 13.18 1.74 11.43
C LYS A 275 14.52 1.05 11.12
N LYS A 276 15.25 0.64 12.17
CA LYS A 276 16.58 0.03 12.03
C LYS A 276 16.55 -1.27 11.23
N GLN A 277 15.58 -2.14 11.51
CA GLN A 277 15.37 -3.38 10.74
C GLN A 277 15.00 -3.08 9.29
N LEU A 278 14.10 -2.11 9.07
CA LEU A 278 13.66 -1.73 7.72
C LEU A 278 14.83 -1.22 6.87
N LEU A 279 15.68 -0.35 7.43
CA LEU A 279 16.89 0.13 6.76
C LEU A 279 17.86 -1.03 6.45
N GLN A 280 18.07 -1.95 7.38
CA GLN A 280 18.90 -3.14 7.13
C GLN A 280 18.37 -4.00 5.98
N PHE A 281 17.05 -4.17 5.87
CA PHE A 281 16.44 -4.90 4.77
C PHE A 281 16.62 -4.18 3.44
N LEU A 282 16.37 -2.86 3.43
CA LEU A 282 16.54 -2.02 2.24
C LEU A 282 17.99 -2.01 1.73
N THR A 283 18.98 -1.87 2.63
CA THR A 283 20.40 -1.89 2.25
C THR A 283 20.79 -3.23 1.63
N ALA A 284 20.47 -4.35 2.31
CA ALA A 284 20.80 -5.69 1.79
C ALA A 284 20.11 -5.99 0.47
N PHE A 285 18.93 -5.40 0.25
CA PHE A 285 18.18 -5.53 -0.99
C PHE A 285 18.78 -4.70 -2.13
N CYS A 286 19.14 -3.43 -1.88
CA CYS A 286 19.81 -2.58 -2.87
C CYS A 286 21.19 -3.12 -3.28
N ASP A 287 21.96 -3.65 -2.32
CA ASP A 287 23.25 -4.30 -2.60
C ASP A 287 23.14 -5.43 -3.62
N GLU A 288 22.03 -6.19 -3.62
CA GLU A 288 21.81 -7.27 -4.58
C GLU A 288 21.12 -6.76 -5.86
N LEU A 289 20.26 -5.74 -5.78
CA LEU A 289 19.68 -5.08 -6.96
C LEU A 289 20.75 -4.44 -7.84
N ASP A 290 21.70 -3.72 -7.25
CA ASP A 290 22.81 -3.08 -7.99
C ASP A 290 23.66 -4.12 -8.73
N LYS A 291 23.91 -5.28 -8.10
CA LYS A 291 24.63 -6.39 -8.77
C LYS A 291 23.85 -6.91 -9.97
N ILE A 292 22.55 -7.15 -9.82
CA ILE A 292 21.70 -7.64 -10.91
C ILE A 292 21.63 -6.59 -12.02
N LYS A 293 21.50 -5.30 -11.67
CA LYS A 293 21.51 -4.22 -12.65
C LYS A 293 22.81 -4.18 -13.45
N ASN A 294 23.97 -4.26 -12.77
CA ASN A 294 25.27 -4.29 -13.43
C ASN A 294 25.43 -5.55 -14.31
N GLU A 295 24.98 -6.72 -13.84
CA GLU A 295 24.95 -7.97 -14.63
C GLU A 295 24.05 -7.88 -15.88
N LEU A 296 22.98 -7.08 -15.85
CA LEU A 296 22.05 -6.90 -16.97
C LEU A 296 22.59 -5.92 -18.04
N LEU A 297 23.38 -4.92 -17.62
CA LEU A 297 24.01 -3.91 -18.48
C LEU A 297 25.20 -4.48 -19.27
N ASP A 298 25.95 -5.42 -18.69
CA ASP A 298 27.05 -6.11 -19.37
C ASP A 298 26.53 -7.13 -20.39
N LYS A 299 26.47 -6.74 -21.68
CA LYS A 299 26.04 -7.61 -22.80
C LYS A 299 26.86 -8.90 -22.91
N GLU A 300 28.14 -8.90 -22.51
CA GLU A 300 29.03 -10.07 -22.54
C GLU A 300 28.83 -11.04 -21.34
N ASN A 301 28.30 -10.56 -20.21
CA ASN A 301 28.10 -11.36 -18.99
C ASN A 301 26.69 -11.97 -18.85
N ARG A 302 25.72 -11.58 -19.69
CA ARG A 302 24.34 -12.12 -19.69
C ARG A 302 24.26 -13.66 -19.68
N THR A 303 25.28 -14.35 -20.17
CA THR A 303 25.34 -15.81 -20.29
C THR A 303 26.33 -16.49 -19.33
N ALA A 304 27.17 -15.73 -18.62
CA ALA A 304 28.30 -16.28 -17.86
C ALA A 304 27.96 -16.70 -16.41
N HIS A 305 26.83 -16.25 -15.86
CA HIS A 305 26.51 -16.46 -14.44
C HIS A 305 25.13 -17.07 -14.15
N LYS A 306 24.25 -17.17 -15.15
CA LYS A 306 22.89 -17.71 -14.99
C LYS A 306 22.85 -19.19 -15.40
N TRP A 307 22.49 -20.08 -14.48
CA TRP A 307 22.29 -21.49 -14.81
C TRP A 307 21.15 -21.63 -15.84
N THR A 308 21.46 -22.21 -16.99
CA THR A 308 20.51 -22.56 -18.04
C THR A 308 20.30 -24.06 -18.09
N ASN A 309 19.23 -24.51 -18.77
CA ASN A 309 19.04 -25.93 -19.06
C ASN A 309 20.29 -26.52 -19.75
N ASP A 310 20.98 -25.73 -20.58
CA ASP A 310 22.17 -26.18 -21.32
C ASP A 310 23.35 -26.42 -20.40
N LEU A 311 23.53 -25.53 -19.42
CA LEU A 311 24.58 -25.66 -18.41
C LEU A 311 24.33 -26.85 -17.48
N LEU A 312 23.08 -27.12 -17.12
CA LEU A 312 22.72 -28.30 -16.34
C LEU A 312 22.98 -29.59 -17.13
N LEU A 313 22.54 -29.65 -18.39
CA LEU A 313 22.79 -30.80 -19.27
C LEU A 313 24.29 -31.02 -19.49
N HIS A 314 25.03 -29.93 -19.73
CA HIS A 314 26.48 -30.00 -19.86
C HIS A 314 27.16 -30.52 -18.59
N LEU A 315 26.71 -30.09 -17.40
CA LEU A 315 27.25 -30.60 -16.13
C LEU A 315 26.95 -32.10 -15.95
N ILE A 316 25.75 -32.55 -16.31
CA ILE A 316 25.40 -33.99 -16.27
C ILE A 316 26.35 -34.78 -17.18
N ASN A 317 26.65 -34.27 -18.38
CA ASN A 317 27.59 -34.89 -19.30
C ASN A 317 29.03 -34.89 -18.76
N CYS A 318 29.52 -33.77 -18.21
CA CYS A 318 30.84 -33.72 -17.56
C CYS A 318 30.95 -34.71 -16.38
N ILE A 319 29.87 -34.91 -15.61
CA ILE A 319 29.84 -35.88 -14.50
C ILE A 319 29.96 -37.31 -15.02
N ARG A 320 29.33 -37.63 -16.16
CA ARG A 320 29.39 -38.95 -16.80
C ARG A 320 30.74 -39.20 -17.47
N ASP A 321 31.26 -38.24 -18.22
CA ASP A 321 32.55 -38.38 -18.90
C ASP A 321 33.72 -38.51 -17.90
N ALA A 322 33.57 -37.95 -16.70
CA ALA A 322 34.52 -38.13 -15.59
C ALA A 322 34.40 -39.48 -14.85
N ALA A 323 33.47 -40.37 -15.23
CA ALA A 323 33.19 -41.64 -14.54
C ALA A 323 34.41 -42.54 -14.27
N PRO A 324 35.47 -42.61 -15.09
CA PRO A 324 36.64 -43.42 -14.74
C PRO A 324 37.51 -42.81 -13.62
N ALA A 325 37.50 -41.49 -13.42
CA ALA A 325 38.39 -40.81 -12.45
C ALA A 325 37.71 -40.37 -11.14
N LYS A 326 36.36 -40.34 -11.09
CA LYS A 326 35.47 -39.97 -9.95
C LYS A 326 35.75 -38.67 -9.18
N SER A 327 36.81 -37.92 -9.49
CA SER A 327 37.25 -36.75 -8.73
C SER A 327 36.57 -35.45 -9.17
N THR A 328 36.39 -34.52 -8.23
CA THR A 328 35.91 -33.16 -8.55
C THR A 328 36.89 -32.38 -9.43
N LYS A 329 38.18 -32.75 -9.41
CA LYS A 329 39.21 -32.19 -10.30
C LYS A 329 38.99 -32.59 -11.76
N ALA A 330 38.65 -33.85 -12.03
CA ALA A 330 38.35 -34.31 -13.39
C ALA A 330 37.11 -33.62 -13.99
N ILE A 331 36.05 -33.45 -13.19
CA ILE A 331 34.84 -32.75 -13.62
C ILE A 331 35.12 -31.26 -13.89
N ASN A 332 35.93 -30.61 -13.03
CA ASN A 332 36.34 -29.23 -13.27
C ASN A 332 37.26 -29.07 -14.49
N ALA A 333 38.07 -30.09 -14.83
CA ALA A 333 38.90 -30.07 -16.04
C ALA A 333 38.07 -30.22 -17.33
N LEU A 334 36.97 -30.99 -17.27
CA LEU A 334 36.02 -31.14 -18.38
C LEU A 334 35.03 -29.97 -18.50
N TRP A 335 34.90 -29.16 -17.45
CA TRP A 335 34.02 -28.00 -17.43
C TRP A 335 34.65 -26.83 -18.19
N THR A 336 34.24 -26.66 -19.45
CA THR A 336 34.78 -25.64 -20.36
C THR A 336 34.01 -24.31 -20.33
N LYS A 337 32.91 -24.24 -19.57
CA LYS A 337 32.04 -23.06 -19.50
C LYS A 337 32.51 -22.08 -18.41
N LYS A 338 32.32 -20.77 -18.65
CA LYS A 338 32.81 -19.69 -17.76
C LYS A 338 32.12 -19.62 -16.38
N CYS A 339 31.08 -20.41 -16.11
CA CYS A 339 30.37 -20.36 -14.82
C CYS A 339 31.15 -21.07 -13.71
N PRO A 340 31.34 -20.48 -12.52
CA PRO A 340 32.08 -21.11 -11.43
C PRO A 340 31.34 -22.31 -10.84
N LEU A 341 31.97 -23.49 -10.88
CA LEU A 341 31.37 -24.76 -10.42
C LEU A 341 31.69 -25.03 -8.94
N LYS A 342 30.68 -24.96 -8.07
CA LYS A 342 30.84 -25.27 -6.64
C LYS A 342 30.87 -26.79 -6.42
N LYS A 343 31.85 -27.30 -5.64
CA LYS A 343 31.93 -28.74 -5.28
C LYS A 343 30.61 -29.30 -4.73
N LYS A 344 29.91 -28.54 -3.88
CA LYS A 344 28.60 -28.95 -3.31
C LYS A 344 27.53 -29.18 -4.38
N LEU A 345 27.54 -28.41 -5.46
CA LEU A 345 26.61 -28.57 -6.57
C LEU A 345 26.90 -29.86 -7.35
N ILE A 346 28.18 -30.18 -7.58
CA ILE A 346 28.60 -31.45 -8.21
C ILE A 346 28.08 -32.64 -7.40
N TYR A 347 28.28 -32.62 -6.07
CA TYR A 347 27.80 -33.70 -5.20
C TYR A 347 26.27 -33.81 -5.19
N TYR A 348 25.56 -32.69 -5.18
CA TYR A 348 24.10 -32.66 -5.27
C TYR A 348 23.61 -33.33 -6.56
N ILE A 349 24.14 -32.96 -7.72
CA ILE A 349 23.71 -33.51 -9.00
C ILE A 349 24.11 -34.99 -9.11
N LYS A 350 25.29 -35.39 -8.64
CA LYS A 350 25.67 -36.82 -8.54
C LYS A 350 24.65 -37.62 -7.72
N ALA A 351 24.20 -37.08 -6.58
CA ALA A 351 23.20 -37.73 -5.75
C ALA A 351 21.83 -37.79 -6.46
N ARG A 352 21.44 -36.74 -7.17
CA ARG A 352 20.17 -36.70 -7.92
C ARG A 352 20.15 -37.63 -9.13
N LEU A 353 21.25 -37.74 -9.88
CA LEU A 353 21.40 -38.72 -10.96
C LEU A 353 21.32 -40.17 -10.43
N LYS A 354 21.83 -40.43 -9.23
CA LYS A 354 21.68 -41.75 -8.59
C LYS A 354 20.25 -42.02 -8.13
N ALA A 355 19.55 -40.99 -7.63
CA ALA A 355 18.23 -41.11 -7.03
C ALA A 355 17.07 -41.05 -8.04
N ASN A 356 17.26 -40.39 -9.19
CA ASN A 356 16.22 -40.21 -10.21
C ASN A 356 16.62 -40.93 -11.52
N PRO A 357 16.02 -42.11 -11.82
CA PRO A 357 16.38 -42.90 -12.99
C PRO A 357 16.03 -42.19 -14.31
N GLU A 358 14.97 -41.37 -14.34
CA GLU A 358 14.55 -40.63 -15.53
C GLU A 358 15.50 -39.48 -15.86
N LEU A 359 16.04 -38.80 -14.84
CA LEU A 359 17.07 -37.79 -15.06
C LEU A 359 18.38 -38.44 -15.53
N ASN A 360 18.65 -39.66 -15.08
CA ASN A 360 19.85 -40.41 -15.45
C ASN A 360 19.75 -41.07 -16.84
N SER A 361 18.55 -41.32 -17.37
CA SER A 361 18.36 -41.89 -18.70
C SER A 361 18.54 -40.86 -19.83
N ILE A 362 18.49 -39.56 -19.55
CA ILE A 362 18.71 -38.50 -20.54
C ILE A 362 20.14 -38.58 -21.10
N GLN A 363 20.33 -39.08 -22.31
CA GLN A 363 21.67 -39.25 -22.94
C GLN A 363 22.05 -38.11 -23.91
N SER A 364 21.17 -37.15 -24.13
CA SER A 364 21.39 -36.09 -25.12
C SER A 364 22.58 -35.18 -24.76
N ARG A 365 23.39 -34.86 -25.77
CA ARG A 365 24.51 -33.92 -25.63
C ARG A 365 24.11 -32.46 -25.80
N LEU A 366 22.98 -32.21 -26.46
CA LEU A 366 22.43 -30.89 -26.78
C LEU A 366 20.94 -30.85 -26.46
N ILE A 367 20.44 -29.68 -26.06
CA ILE A 367 19.02 -29.51 -25.71
C ILE A 367 18.08 -29.81 -26.87
N ASN A 368 18.46 -29.46 -28.10
CA ASN A 368 17.63 -29.64 -29.28
C ASN A 368 17.32 -31.12 -29.57
N ASN A 369 18.06 -32.04 -28.93
CA ASN A 369 17.89 -33.48 -29.07
C ASN A 369 17.11 -34.10 -27.91
N LEU A 370 16.52 -33.29 -27.02
CA LEU A 370 15.64 -33.75 -25.94
C LEU A 370 14.20 -33.86 -26.41
N SER A 371 13.51 -34.91 -26.00
CA SER A 371 12.05 -34.96 -26.06
C SER A 371 11.43 -33.92 -25.12
N LYS A 372 10.16 -33.57 -25.36
CA LYS A 372 9.42 -32.60 -24.53
C LYS A 372 9.38 -33.03 -23.06
N ALA A 373 9.25 -34.32 -22.79
CA ALA A 373 9.22 -34.88 -21.44
C ALA A 373 10.58 -34.79 -20.73
N GLU A 374 11.68 -35.14 -21.40
CA GLU A 374 13.03 -35.03 -20.83
C GLU A 374 13.42 -33.57 -20.53
N LEU A 375 12.97 -32.64 -21.38
CA LEU A 375 13.18 -31.21 -21.18
C LEU A 375 12.38 -30.69 -19.97
N GLU A 376 11.18 -31.20 -19.72
CA GLU A 376 10.41 -30.89 -18.50
C GLU A 376 11.10 -31.39 -17.23
N ILE A 377 11.71 -32.58 -17.25
CA ILE A 377 12.47 -33.12 -16.11
C ILE A 377 13.65 -32.21 -15.75
N ILE A 378 14.41 -31.74 -16.74
CA ILE A 378 15.52 -30.78 -16.54
C ILE A 378 15.00 -29.46 -15.97
N ARG A 379 13.89 -28.93 -16.52
CA ARG A 379 13.25 -27.71 -16.03
C ARG A 379 12.75 -27.88 -14.58
N ALA A 380 12.19 -29.04 -14.25
CA ALA A 380 11.71 -29.34 -12.91
C ALA A 380 12.87 -29.38 -11.91
N GLU A 381 13.99 -30.01 -12.28
CA GLU A 381 15.19 -30.09 -11.43
C GLU A 381 15.78 -28.69 -11.16
N MET A 382 15.84 -27.83 -12.17
CA MET A 382 16.30 -26.45 -12.00
C MET A 382 15.41 -25.60 -11.10
N LYS A 383 14.12 -25.94 -11.00
CA LYS A 383 13.16 -25.29 -10.10
C LYS A 383 13.22 -25.82 -8.68
N THR A 384 13.97 -26.89 -8.41
CA THR A 384 14.06 -27.43 -7.05
C THR A 384 14.73 -26.42 -6.11
N PRO A 385 14.21 -26.26 -4.87
CA PRO A 385 14.74 -25.28 -3.93
C PRO A 385 16.19 -25.56 -3.54
N GLN A 386 16.61 -26.83 -3.55
CA GLN A 386 17.98 -27.24 -3.24
C GLN A 386 18.96 -26.85 -4.35
N PHE A 387 18.60 -27.04 -5.63
CA PHE A 387 19.41 -26.61 -6.76
C PHE A 387 19.55 -25.08 -6.77
N LEU A 388 18.44 -24.35 -6.70
CA LEU A 388 18.41 -22.88 -6.62
C LEU A 388 19.27 -22.35 -5.46
N ASN A 389 19.30 -23.07 -4.33
CA ASN A 389 20.12 -22.69 -3.18
C ASN A 389 21.62 -22.86 -3.40
N LEU A 390 22.03 -23.83 -4.21
CA LEU A 390 23.44 -24.10 -4.52
C LEU A 390 23.94 -23.17 -5.62
N THR A 391 23.07 -22.79 -6.55
CA THR A 391 23.34 -21.86 -7.66
C THR A 391 23.17 -20.38 -7.28
N ARG A 392 22.86 -20.09 -6.00
CA ARG A 392 22.70 -18.72 -5.46
C ARG A 392 23.81 -17.76 -5.88
N THR A 393 23.35 -16.60 -6.36
CA THR A 393 24.09 -15.35 -6.66
C THR A 393 24.14 -14.41 -5.44
N ILE A 394 23.17 -14.52 -4.52
CA ILE A 394 23.07 -13.65 -3.33
C ILE A 394 24.25 -13.85 -2.37
N SER A 395 24.81 -12.75 -1.86
CA SER A 395 25.90 -12.79 -0.87
C SER A 395 25.49 -13.49 0.43
N ARG A 396 26.44 -14.14 1.11
CA ARG A 396 26.17 -14.85 2.39
C ARG A 396 25.64 -13.92 3.47
N LYS A 397 26.14 -12.67 3.51
CA LYS A 397 25.69 -11.62 4.44
C LYS A 397 24.20 -11.30 4.20
N ASN A 398 23.83 -10.98 2.95
CA ASN A 398 22.46 -10.59 2.61
C ASN A 398 21.48 -11.75 2.70
N PHE A 399 21.95 -12.99 2.51
CA PHE A 399 21.11 -14.18 2.73
C PHE A 399 20.58 -14.29 4.18
N VAL A 400 21.42 -13.98 5.18
CA VAL A 400 21.00 -14.00 6.59
C VAL A 400 19.94 -12.92 6.84
N VAL A 401 20.16 -11.73 6.28
CA VAL A 401 19.21 -10.61 6.35
C VAL A 401 17.89 -10.98 5.68
N PHE A 402 17.90 -11.56 4.49
CA PHE A 402 16.70 -12.02 3.79
C PHE A 402 15.97 -13.15 4.52
N LYS A 403 16.69 -14.04 5.22
CA LYS A 403 16.04 -15.04 6.08
C LYS A 403 15.27 -14.37 7.24
N ARG A 404 15.84 -13.33 7.85
CA ARG A 404 15.17 -12.53 8.88
C ARG A 404 13.97 -11.76 8.31
N LEU A 405 14.14 -11.11 7.14
CA LEU A 405 13.08 -10.41 6.42
C LEU A 405 11.88 -11.32 6.16
N ARG A 406 12.11 -12.53 5.61
CA ARG A 406 11.03 -13.50 5.38
C ARG A 406 10.32 -13.90 6.66
N SER A 407 11.07 -14.17 7.73
CA SER A 407 10.50 -14.52 9.03
C SER A 407 9.64 -13.39 9.61
N ILE A 408 10.09 -12.14 9.50
CA ILE A 408 9.34 -10.97 9.99
C ILE A 408 8.12 -10.72 9.10
N SER A 409 8.27 -10.74 7.78
CA SER A 409 7.16 -10.59 6.84
C SER A 409 6.09 -11.66 7.03
N ASP A 410 6.47 -12.91 7.29
CA ASP A 410 5.52 -13.99 7.56
C ASP A 410 4.75 -13.73 8.86
N HIS A 411 5.45 -13.29 9.92
CA HIS A 411 4.81 -12.91 11.18
C HIS A 411 3.81 -11.77 10.98
N LEU A 412 4.24 -10.69 10.33
CA LEU A 412 3.41 -9.52 10.03
C LEU A 412 2.16 -9.91 9.21
N SER A 413 2.35 -10.76 8.18
CA SER A 413 1.27 -11.22 7.31
C SER A 413 0.26 -12.09 8.05
N GLN A 414 0.72 -13.01 8.91
CA GLN A 414 -0.15 -13.84 9.74
C GLN A 414 -0.96 -12.99 10.73
N LEU A 415 -0.32 -12.05 11.42
CA LEU A 415 -1.01 -11.16 12.35
C LEU A 415 -2.06 -10.30 11.63
N TYR A 416 -1.72 -9.73 10.47
CA TYR A 416 -2.67 -8.99 9.64
C TYR A 416 -3.85 -9.84 9.16
N ALA A 417 -3.59 -11.07 8.70
CA ALA A 417 -4.64 -11.99 8.27
C ALA A 417 -5.60 -12.34 9.41
N ILE A 418 -5.07 -12.63 10.61
CA ILE A 418 -5.90 -12.94 11.79
C ILE A 418 -6.73 -11.73 12.23
N LYS A 419 -6.15 -10.53 12.28
CA LYS A 419 -6.89 -9.30 12.59
C LYS A 419 -8.00 -9.04 11.57
N LYS A 420 -7.71 -9.24 10.28
CA LYS A 420 -8.69 -9.13 9.21
C LYS A 420 -9.84 -10.11 9.42
N ILE A 421 -9.56 -11.40 9.68
CA ILE A 421 -10.57 -12.42 9.96
C ILE A 421 -11.44 -12.02 11.15
N LEU A 422 -10.83 -11.63 12.27
CA LEU A 422 -11.56 -11.22 13.48
C LEU A 422 -12.49 -10.03 13.21
N ARG A 423 -12.04 -9.03 12.44
CA ARG A 423 -12.88 -7.88 12.05
C ARG A 423 -14.13 -8.30 11.29
N TYR A 424 -14.03 -9.25 10.34
CA TYR A 424 -15.19 -9.77 9.62
C TYR A 424 -16.11 -10.61 10.52
N LEU A 425 -15.53 -11.43 11.40
CA LEU A 425 -16.28 -12.25 12.36
C LEU A 425 -17.01 -11.40 13.42
N ASP A 426 -16.40 -10.32 13.90
CA ASP A 426 -17.04 -9.35 14.79
C ASP A 426 -18.16 -8.59 14.07
N GLY A 427 -17.95 -8.25 12.80
CA GLY A 427 -18.95 -7.59 11.97
C GLY A 427 -20.21 -8.44 11.80
N ILE A 428 -20.07 -9.72 11.41
CA ILE A 428 -21.22 -10.61 11.24
C ILE A 428 -21.91 -10.96 12.56
N ALA A 429 -21.19 -10.98 13.68
CA ALA A 429 -21.77 -11.25 14.99
C ALA A 429 -22.73 -10.13 15.46
N ARG A 430 -22.59 -8.91 14.93
CA ARG A 430 -23.44 -7.75 15.28
C ARG A 430 -24.71 -7.64 14.43
N VAL A 431 -24.78 -8.35 13.31
CA VAL A 431 -25.95 -8.31 12.42
C VAL A 431 -27.12 -9.04 13.09
N GLN A 432 -28.21 -8.31 13.34
CA GLN A 432 -29.45 -8.85 13.90
C GLN A 432 -30.43 -9.20 12.77
N LEU A 433 -30.95 -10.42 12.77
CA LEU A 433 -32.01 -10.87 11.86
C LEU A 433 -33.37 -10.87 12.58
N PRO A 434 -34.48 -10.61 11.88
CA PRO A 434 -34.66 -10.61 10.41
C PRO A 434 -34.52 -9.25 9.71
N GLN A 435 -34.34 -8.14 10.44
CA GLN A 435 -34.38 -6.78 9.87
C GLN A 435 -33.38 -6.50 8.73
N TYR A 436 -32.26 -7.23 8.65
CA TYR A 436 -31.19 -7.01 7.67
C TYR A 436 -30.89 -8.26 6.82
N GLN A 437 -31.90 -8.98 6.35
CA GLN A 437 -31.75 -10.28 5.67
C GLN A 437 -30.82 -10.26 4.44
N VAL A 438 -30.99 -9.30 3.52
CA VAL A 438 -30.17 -9.19 2.29
C VAL A 438 -28.73 -8.82 2.63
N SER A 439 -28.54 -7.75 3.42
CA SER A 439 -27.22 -7.25 3.84
C SER A 439 -26.47 -8.28 4.69
N GLY A 440 -27.18 -9.00 5.57
CA GLY A 440 -26.62 -10.07 6.40
C GLY A 440 -26.11 -11.22 5.55
N THR A 441 -26.89 -11.66 4.55
CA THR A 441 -26.50 -12.73 3.62
C THR A 441 -25.23 -12.37 2.84
N LEU A 442 -25.13 -11.13 2.33
CA LEU A 442 -23.93 -10.64 1.64
C LEU A 442 -22.72 -10.57 2.58
N ALA A 443 -22.92 -10.07 3.81
CA ALA A 443 -21.86 -10.00 4.82
C ALA A 443 -21.34 -11.39 5.22
N LEU A 444 -22.23 -12.38 5.30
CA LEU A 444 -21.86 -13.77 5.58
C LEU A 444 -21.06 -14.38 4.43
N LYS A 445 -21.54 -14.24 3.17
CA LYS A 445 -20.81 -14.67 1.97
C LYS A 445 -19.39 -14.08 1.96
N ARG A 446 -19.28 -12.77 2.22
CA ARG A 446 -17.97 -12.09 2.27
C ARG A 446 -17.08 -12.59 3.41
N THR A 447 -17.64 -12.83 4.58
CA THR A 447 -16.90 -13.35 5.75
C THR A 447 -16.31 -14.73 5.46
N LEU A 448 -17.10 -15.62 4.84
CA LEU A 448 -16.66 -16.95 4.44
C LEU A 448 -15.58 -16.90 3.35
N GLN A 449 -15.74 -16.02 2.36
CA GLN A 449 -14.72 -15.82 1.33
C GLN A 449 -13.39 -15.32 1.93
N VAL A 450 -13.44 -14.32 2.82
CA VAL A 450 -12.23 -13.81 3.47
C VAL A 450 -11.54 -14.89 4.30
N LEU A 451 -12.29 -15.74 5.01
CA LEU A 451 -11.75 -16.89 5.71
C LEU A 451 -11.02 -17.84 4.75
N ALA A 452 -11.61 -18.19 3.61
CA ALA A 452 -10.98 -19.08 2.64
C ALA A 452 -9.72 -18.48 1.97
N ASP A 453 -9.78 -17.21 1.55
CA ASP A 453 -8.67 -16.54 0.90
C ASP A 453 -7.48 -16.35 1.84
N THR A 454 -7.75 -15.95 3.09
CA THR A 454 -6.67 -15.72 4.07
C THR A 454 -5.98 -17.02 4.48
N THR A 455 -6.68 -18.15 4.42
CA THR A 455 -6.19 -19.45 4.88
C THR A 455 -5.42 -20.20 3.82
N SER A 456 -5.80 -20.02 2.56
CA SER A 456 -5.04 -20.49 1.40
C SER A 456 -3.78 -19.65 1.16
N SER A 457 -3.83 -18.33 1.37
CA SER A 457 -2.72 -17.42 1.07
C SER A 457 -1.64 -17.34 2.14
N THR A 458 -1.96 -17.62 3.41
CA THR A 458 -0.98 -17.57 4.50
C THR A 458 -0.59 -18.96 4.98
N LYS A 459 0.72 -19.24 4.94
CA LYS A 459 1.29 -20.46 5.50
C LYS A 459 1.31 -20.34 7.02
N TYR A 460 0.20 -20.66 7.68
CA TYR A 460 0.19 -20.85 9.13
C TYR A 460 1.08 -22.03 9.52
N GLY A 461 1.58 -22.05 10.75
CA GLY A 461 2.34 -23.21 11.24
C GLY A 461 1.51 -24.51 11.10
N PRO A 462 2.13 -25.69 10.91
CA PRO A 462 1.41 -26.92 10.56
C PRO A 462 0.26 -27.30 11.50
N ARG A 463 0.40 -26.97 12.80
CA ARG A 463 -0.62 -27.21 13.83
C ARG A 463 -1.82 -26.26 13.72
N ILE A 464 -1.57 -25.00 13.37
CA ILE A 464 -2.61 -23.98 13.19
C ILE A 464 -3.34 -24.28 11.88
N GLN A 465 -2.61 -24.52 10.79
CA GLN A 465 -3.18 -24.84 9.49
C GLN A 465 -4.15 -26.04 9.55
N ARG A 466 -3.73 -27.18 10.11
CA ARG A 466 -4.60 -28.38 10.22
C ARG A 466 -5.85 -28.13 11.06
N LYS A 467 -5.71 -27.41 12.18
CA LYS A 467 -6.86 -27.05 13.01
C LYS A 467 -7.79 -26.07 12.29
N LEU A 468 -7.24 -25.17 11.49
CA LEU A 468 -7.99 -24.19 10.73
C LEU A 468 -8.75 -24.85 9.58
N GLU A 469 -8.11 -25.71 8.79
CA GLU A 469 -8.77 -26.57 7.81
C GLU A 469 -9.88 -27.40 8.48
N TYR A 470 -9.62 -27.97 9.65
CA TYR A 470 -10.64 -28.68 10.43
C TYR A 470 -11.79 -27.77 10.89
N VAL A 471 -11.52 -26.55 11.38
CA VAL A 471 -12.54 -25.58 11.79
C VAL A 471 -13.39 -25.15 10.59
N VAL A 472 -12.76 -24.85 9.45
CA VAL A 472 -13.44 -24.42 8.22
C VAL A 472 -14.25 -25.56 7.60
N HIS A 473 -13.75 -26.80 7.62
CA HIS A 473 -14.41 -27.93 6.97
C HIS A 473 -15.33 -28.76 7.87
N LYS A 474 -15.16 -28.73 9.21
CA LYS A 474 -15.99 -29.49 10.17
C LYS A 474 -16.87 -28.64 11.09
N ILE A 475 -16.44 -27.45 11.52
CA ILE A 475 -17.22 -26.60 12.46
C ILE A 475 -18.21 -25.68 11.73
N LEU A 476 -17.95 -25.40 10.46
CA LEU A 476 -18.97 -24.95 9.52
C LEU A 476 -19.54 -26.21 8.84
N PRO A 477 -20.48 -26.96 9.45
CA PRO A 477 -21.17 -28.03 8.76
C PRO A 477 -22.02 -27.36 7.69
N LEU A 478 -21.46 -27.21 6.51
CA LEU A 478 -22.23 -26.91 5.33
C LEU A 478 -22.92 -28.24 4.95
N ASN A 479 -24.06 -28.55 5.59
CA ASN A 479 -25.07 -29.42 4.96
C ASN A 479 -25.71 -28.65 3.78
N LEU A 480 -24.86 -28.15 2.89
CA LEU A 480 -25.22 -27.31 1.78
C LEU A 480 -24.73 -28.04 0.55
N ASP A 481 -25.66 -28.79 -0.03
CA ASP A 481 -25.47 -29.47 -1.28
C ASP A 481 -24.99 -28.45 -2.34
N ILE A 482 -23.71 -28.55 -2.62
CA ILE A 482 -23.08 -28.40 -3.94
C ILE A 482 -22.97 -26.98 -4.53
N GLU A 483 -23.79 -25.98 -4.19
CA GLU A 483 -23.67 -24.65 -4.85
C GLU A 483 -22.80 -23.62 -4.13
N LEU A 484 -22.59 -23.73 -2.82
CA LEU A 484 -21.74 -22.77 -2.09
C LEU A 484 -20.25 -22.99 -2.35
N ARG A 485 -19.82 -24.21 -2.71
CA ARG A 485 -18.41 -24.59 -2.97
C ARG A 485 -17.79 -23.75 -4.08
N ASP A 486 -18.59 -23.36 -5.07
CA ASP A 486 -18.17 -22.49 -6.16
C ASP A 486 -17.84 -21.06 -5.68
N TYR A 487 -18.51 -20.57 -4.64
CA TYR A 487 -18.24 -19.27 -4.01
C TYR A 487 -16.95 -19.22 -3.17
N TYR A 488 -16.32 -20.38 -2.90
CA TYR A 488 -15.01 -20.48 -2.24
C TYR A 488 -13.84 -20.40 -3.22
N THR A 489 -14.11 -20.31 -4.53
CA THR A 489 -13.05 -20.10 -5.50
C THR A 489 -12.72 -18.61 -5.61
N PRO A 490 -11.42 -18.23 -5.64
CA PRO A 490 -11.01 -16.83 -5.69
C PRO A 490 -11.47 -16.06 -6.96
N ASN A 491 -12.16 -16.72 -7.91
CA ASN A 491 -12.46 -16.21 -9.26
C ASN A 491 -13.96 -16.20 -9.61
N VAL A 492 -14.85 -15.97 -8.65
CA VAL A 492 -16.30 -15.92 -8.92
C VAL A 492 -16.71 -14.54 -9.43
N THR A 493 -17.46 -14.51 -10.53
CA THR A 493 -17.94 -13.26 -11.14
C THR A 493 -18.99 -12.57 -10.26
N LEU A 494 -18.98 -11.22 -10.23
CA LEU A 494 -19.98 -10.39 -9.53
C LEU A 494 -21.43 -10.77 -9.91
N TYR A 495 -21.65 -11.11 -11.18
CA TYR A 495 -22.95 -11.59 -11.68
C TYR A 495 -23.44 -12.87 -10.97
N LYS A 496 -22.56 -13.83 -10.68
CA LYS A 496 -22.92 -15.04 -9.91
C LYS A 496 -23.20 -14.71 -8.44
N LEU A 497 -22.47 -13.75 -7.85
CA LEU A 497 -22.71 -13.25 -6.48
C LEU A 497 -24.07 -12.57 -6.30
N CYS A 498 -24.58 -11.93 -7.36
CA CYS A 498 -25.81 -11.15 -7.38
C CYS A 498 -27.01 -11.89 -8.01
N SER A 499 -26.94 -13.20 -8.28
CA SER A 499 -28.07 -13.92 -8.87
C SER A 499 -29.17 -14.22 -7.84
N ASP A 500 -30.38 -13.75 -8.11
CA ASP A 500 -31.58 -13.83 -7.25
C ASP A 500 -32.16 -15.26 -7.07
N LYS A 501 -31.62 -16.27 -7.75
CA LYS A 501 -32.15 -17.66 -7.70
C LYS A 501 -32.10 -18.33 -6.32
N LEU A 502 -31.50 -17.68 -5.32
CA LEU A 502 -31.26 -18.23 -3.98
C LEU A 502 -32.07 -17.56 -2.86
N GLU A 503 -32.90 -16.55 -3.15
CA GLU A 503 -33.73 -15.90 -2.09
C GLU A 503 -34.76 -16.84 -1.45
N ASN A 504 -35.17 -17.91 -2.15
CA ASN A 504 -36.20 -18.84 -1.69
C ASN A 504 -35.70 -20.01 -0.82
N ARG A 505 -34.40 -20.16 -0.60
CA ARG A 505 -33.87 -21.11 0.39
C ARG A 505 -33.31 -20.30 1.53
N LEU A 506 -34.09 -20.20 2.60
CA LEU A 506 -33.60 -19.80 3.92
C LEU A 506 -32.40 -20.70 4.26
N MET A 507 -31.20 -20.23 3.91
CA MET A 507 -29.97 -20.69 4.53
C MET A 507 -30.24 -20.72 6.04
N PRO A 508 -29.78 -21.75 6.77
CA PRO A 508 -29.81 -21.70 8.22
C PRO A 508 -28.76 -20.68 8.70
N PHE A 509 -28.99 -19.40 8.41
CA PHE A 509 -28.08 -18.29 8.67
C PHE A 509 -27.79 -18.19 10.16
N ALA A 510 -28.80 -18.42 10.99
CA ALA A 510 -28.66 -18.48 12.43
C ALA A 510 -27.69 -19.60 12.87
N GLU A 511 -27.71 -20.76 12.22
CA GLU A 511 -26.81 -21.87 12.51
C GLU A 511 -25.38 -21.56 12.05
N VAL A 512 -25.21 -21.03 10.83
CA VAL A 512 -23.88 -20.64 10.31
C VAL A 512 -23.31 -19.49 11.15
N GLN A 513 -24.10 -18.48 11.50
CA GLN A 513 -23.70 -17.39 12.39
C GLN A 513 -23.34 -17.90 13.79
N CYS A 514 -24.04 -18.92 14.30
CA CYS A 514 -23.69 -19.58 15.56
C CYS A 514 -22.35 -20.33 15.45
N SER A 515 -22.14 -21.11 14.39
CA SER A 515 -20.85 -21.75 14.10
C SER A 515 -19.71 -20.75 14.00
N LEU A 516 -19.93 -19.59 13.37
CA LEU A 516 -18.94 -18.52 13.25
C LEU A 516 -18.55 -17.92 14.60
N LYS A 517 -19.38 -17.99 15.65
CA LYS A 517 -18.98 -17.61 17.02
C LYS A 517 -17.89 -18.53 17.56
N SER A 518 -17.95 -19.82 17.27
CA SER A 518 -16.91 -20.79 17.65
C SER A 518 -15.62 -20.56 16.85
N VAL A 519 -15.74 -20.29 15.55
CA VAL A 519 -14.62 -19.90 14.68
C VAL A 519 -13.93 -18.64 15.22
N ARG A 520 -14.71 -17.64 15.62
CA ARG A 520 -14.22 -16.40 16.24
C ARG A 520 -13.41 -16.68 17.50
N ARG A 521 -13.94 -17.48 18.44
CA ARG A 521 -13.21 -17.86 19.67
C ARG A 521 -11.85 -18.48 19.37
N TYR A 522 -11.79 -19.35 18.36
CA TYR A 522 -10.53 -19.95 17.92
C TYR A 522 -9.54 -18.91 17.35
N PHE A 523 -10.00 -17.99 16.49
CA PHE A 523 -9.13 -16.93 15.95
C PHE A 523 -8.71 -15.92 17.02
N SER A 524 -9.53 -15.66 18.04
CA SER A 524 -9.13 -14.86 19.20
C SER A 524 -7.99 -15.54 19.95
N TYR A 525 -8.08 -16.84 20.20
CA TYR A 525 -6.99 -17.60 20.80
C TYR A 525 -5.70 -17.59 19.95
N ILE A 526 -5.81 -17.77 18.62
CA ILE A 526 -4.63 -17.67 17.73
C ILE A 526 -4.05 -16.25 17.77
N PHE A 527 -4.91 -15.23 17.78
CA PHE A 527 -4.48 -13.85 17.90
C PHE A 527 -3.65 -13.64 19.17
N ASP A 528 -4.13 -14.12 20.32
CA ASP A 528 -3.39 -14.03 21.59
C ASP A 528 -2.03 -14.73 21.51
N LEU A 529 -1.95 -15.91 20.90
CA LEU A 529 -0.68 -16.60 20.66
C LEU A 529 0.26 -15.77 19.77
N LYS A 530 -0.26 -15.08 18.75
CA LYS A 530 0.53 -14.21 17.88
C LYS A 530 0.97 -12.92 18.55
N ILE A 531 0.15 -12.37 19.43
CA ILE A 531 0.54 -11.28 20.29
C ILE A 531 1.70 -11.71 21.21
N LEU A 532 1.66 -12.91 21.78
CA LEU A 532 2.78 -13.44 22.57
C LEU A 532 4.07 -13.58 21.73
N GLU A 533 3.96 -14.01 20.47
CA GLU A 533 5.12 -14.01 19.56
C GLU A 533 5.63 -12.59 19.30
N ALA A 534 4.76 -11.61 19.11
CA ALA A 534 5.13 -10.20 18.93
C ALA A 534 5.84 -9.65 20.18
N TYR A 535 5.37 -10.02 21.38
CA TYR A 535 6.05 -9.70 22.64
C TYR A 535 7.43 -10.35 22.74
N LYS A 536 7.63 -11.57 22.22
CA LYS A 536 8.97 -12.17 22.14
C LYS A 536 9.89 -11.39 21.21
N CYS A 537 9.39 -10.86 20.09
CA CYS A 537 10.15 -9.96 19.22
C CYS A 537 10.54 -8.68 19.97
N TYR A 538 9.59 -8.09 20.70
CA TYR A 538 9.85 -6.93 21.56
C TYR A 538 10.97 -7.21 22.57
N LEU A 539 10.88 -8.29 23.35
CA LEU A 539 11.91 -8.67 24.32
C LEU A 539 13.27 -8.94 23.65
N GLY A 540 13.25 -9.59 22.48
CA GLY A 540 14.46 -9.83 21.70
C GLY A 540 15.14 -8.54 21.21
N ASN A 541 14.36 -7.51 20.87
CA ASN A 541 14.88 -6.19 20.55
C ASN A 541 15.43 -5.48 21.79
N VAL A 542 14.70 -5.53 22.92
CA VAL A 542 15.14 -4.95 24.20
C VAL A 542 16.48 -5.55 24.66
N TYR A 543 16.65 -6.87 24.52
CA TYR A 543 17.90 -7.56 24.86
C TYR A 543 19.10 -7.10 24.02
N GLN A 544 18.87 -6.54 22.82
CA GLN A 544 19.94 -6.06 21.93
C GLN A 544 20.34 -4.59 22.19
N LEU A 545 19.59 -3.86 23.02
CA LEU A 545 19.87 -2.46 23.34
C LEU A 545 21.08 -2.39 24.29
N LYS A 546 22.03 -1.51 23.98
CA LYS A 546 23.31 -1.43 24.70
C LYS A 546 23.35 -0.30 25.73
N ASP A 547 22.52 0.71 25.57
CA ASP A 547 22.66 1.97 26.28
C ASP A 547 21.30 2.65 26.55
N ARG A 548 21.28 3.54 27.56
CA ARG A 548 20.06 4.18 28.07
C ARG A 548 19.31 4.98 27.00
N VAL A 549 20.04 5.57 26.05
CA VAL A 549 19.46 6.35 24.95
C VAL A 549 18.67 5.44 24.01
N GLN A 550 19.23 4.28 23.65
CA GLN A 550 18.54 3.27 22.85
C GLN A 550 17.28 2.74 23.55
N VAL A 551 17.34 2.48 24.86
CA VAL A 551 16.17 2.05 25.65
C VAL A 551 15.07 3.12 25.64
N LYS A 552 15.42 4.38 25.91
CA LYS A 552 14.46 5.48 25.91
C LYS A 552 13.81 5.66 24.54
N SER A 553 14.60 5.61 23.48
CA SER A 553 14.12 5.73 22.10
C SER A 553 13.20 4.56 21.71
N TYR A 554 13.57 3.33 22.07
CA TYR A 554 12.77 2.14 21.78
C TYR A 554 11.42 2.15 22.52
N ASN A 555 11.41 2.53 23.80
CA ASN A 555 10.18 2.67 24.57
C ASN A 555 9.24 3.70 23.94
N GLN A 556 9.75 4.88 23.59
CA GLN A 556 8.96 5.92 22.93
C GLN A 556 8.40 5.48 21.57
N TYR A 557 9.16 4.65 20.83
CA TYR A 557 8.70 4.13 19.54
C TYR A 557 7.50 3.19 19.70
N VAL A 558 7.61 2.26 20.64
CA VAL A 558 6.58 1.24 20.89
C VAL A 558 5.31 1.84 21.47
N GLY A 559 5.43 2.84 22.35
CA GLY A 559 4.31 3.46 23.07
C GLY A 559 4.35 3.08 24.53
#